data_AF-A0A850MJM4-F1
#
_entry.id   AF-A0A850MJM4-F1
#
_cell.length_a   1.000
_cell.length_b   1.000
_cell.length_c   1.000
_cell.angle_alpha   90.00
_cell.angle_beta   90.00
_cell.angle_gamma   90.00
#
_symmetry.space_group_name_H-M   'P 1'
#
loop_
_entity.id
_entity.type
_entity.pdbx_description
1 polymer ?
#
loop_
_entity_poly.entity_id
_entity_poly.type
_entity_poly.pdbx_seq_one_letter_code
_entity_poly.pdbx_strand_id
1 'polypeptide(L)'
;MDKIAKVKVISIRQQVDLNQLKNEMLAELRRLQNILCEQEYQRQGQNYQRSISNSQRSIKEVINILDMFGLFVDKNQKITIISKDNGDFFVNLIEGSVKFTPVICLKCKNLNRCKYSQRKVCIVENSEGWANYQFSKIDMLILAKIFAILFNLLPNHVSNQIKSLSDCFDKKPKIKTLENNVIQEIKRALSIDRTGNLSFPHAPPIQGPIPPPRLDKPHLRFTPPPNQLKNQLNYPNMIKLRSSILKELRRLHHLIELSKKLGNSPNVF
;
A
#
# COMPACT_ATOMS: atom_id res chain seq x y z
N MET A 1 70.30 18.63 27.63
CA MET A 1 69.05 19.13 28.26
C MET A 1 67.99 19.05 27.17
N ASP A 2 67.43 17.87 26.95
CA ASP A 2 66.68 17.57 25.72
C ASP A 2 65.26 17.19 26.05
N LYS A 3 64.37 18.19 25.99
CA LYS A 3 62.92 18.02 26.08
C LYS A 3 62.37 17.83 24.67
N ILE A 4 62.40 16.60 24.17
CA ILE A 4 61.69 16.25 22.95
C ILE A 4 60.22 16.03 23.30
N ALA A 5 59.41 17.02 22.94
CA ALA A 5 57.97 17.02 23.10
C ALA A 5 57.33 15.89 22.26
N LYS A 6 56.72 14.91 22.94
CA LYS A 6 55.87 13.90 22.32
C LYS A 6 54.59 14.56 21.81
N VAL A 7 54.56 14.92 20.52
CA VAL A 7 53.33 15.32 19.82
C VAL A 7 52.47 14.07 19.62
N LYS A 8 51.44 13.93 20.46
CA LYS A 8 50.44 12.87 20.36
C LYS A 8 49.45 13.28 19.27
N VAL A 9 49.70 12.86 18.03
CA VAL A 9 48.77 13.06 16.91
C VAL A 9 47.54 12.19 17.16
N ILE A 10 46.49 12.80 17.70
CA ILE A 10 45.18 12.19 17.89
C ILE A 10 44.51 12.13 16.51
N SER A 11 44.71 11.02 15.79
CA SER A 11 43.96 10.73 14.56
C SER A 11 42.59 10.19 14.93
N ILE A 12 41.64 11.09 15.21
CA ILE A 12 40.21 10.75 15.26
C ILE A 12 39.73 10.63 13.81
N ARG A 13 39.96 9.46 13.22
CA ARG A 13 39.22 9.04 12.02
C ARG A 13 37.86 8.56 12.50
N GLN A 14 36.85 9.44 12.44
CA GLN A 14 35.46 9.01 12.44
C GLN A 14 35.25 8.14 11.21
N GLN A 15 35.44 6.83 11.35
CA GLN A 15 34.90 5.87 10.40
C GLN A 15 33.39 5.96 10.55
N VAL A 16 32.78 6.77 9.69
CA VAL A 16 31.33 6.77 9.52
C VAL A 16 30.94 5.35 9.16
N ASP A 17 30.21 4.69 10.05
CA ASP A 17 29.69 3.35 9.78
C ASP A 17 28.75 3.46 8.58
N LEU A 18 29.24 2.99 7.43
CA LEU A 18 28.53 3.00 6.16
C LEU A 18 27.16 2.31 6.26
N ASN A 19 27.01 1.34 7.18
CA ASN A 19 25.73 0.69 7.43
C ASN A 19 24.75 1.60 8.19
N GLN A 20 25.25 2.34 9.17
CA GLN A 20 24.45 3.34 9.88
C GLN A 20 23.95 4.41 8.90
N LEU A 21 24.85 4.99 8.09
CA LEU A 21 24.49 6.00 7.09
C LEU A 21 23.49 5.45 6.06
N LYS A 22 23.67 4.22 5.59
CA LYS A 22 22.73 3.55 4.67
C LYS A 22 21.35 3.38 5.29
N ASN A 23 21.27 3.00 6.57
CA ASN A 23 20.00 2.81 7.25
C ASN A 23 19.26 4.13 7.49
N GLU A 24 19.99 5.19 7.84
CA GLU A 24 19.44 6.55 7.95
C GLU A 24 18.90 7.05 6.61
N MET A 25 19.64 6.85 5.51
CA MET A 25 19.18 7.17 4.17
C MET A 25 17.93 6.40 3.76
N LEU A 26 17.85 5.09 4.08
CA LEU A 26 16.67 4.27 3.80
C LEU A 26 15.45 4.72 4.63
N ALA A 27 15.66 5.15 5.88
CA ALA A 27 14.59 5.69 6.72
C ALA A 27 14.04 7.00 6.13
N GLU A 28 14.92 7.91 5.68
CA GLU A 28 14.49 9.15 5.03
C GLU A 28 13.80 8.91 3.68
N LEU A 29 14.26 7.94 2.88
CA LEU A 29 13.55 7.57 1.64
C LEU A 29 12.13 7.07 1.91
N ARG A 30 11.92 6.26 2.96
CA ARG A 30 10.57 5.83 3.37
C ARG A 30 9.72 7.00 3.87
N ARG A 31 10.32 7.90 4.65
CA ARG A 31 9.64 9.12 5.13
C ARG A 31 9.19 9.99 3.95
N LEU A 32 10.08 10.22 2.97
CA LEU A 32 9.77 10.99 1.76
C LEU A 32 8.71 10.29 0.89
N GLN A 33 8.76 8.96 0.73
CA GLN A 33 7.71 8.21 0.04
C GLN A 33 6.35 8.36 0.72
N ASN A 34 6.30 8.30 2.06
CA ASN A 34 5.05 8.52 2.80
C ASN A 34 4.52 9.94 2.59
N ILE A 35 5.38 10.95 2.66
CA ILE A 35 5.00 12.36 2.42
C ILE A 35 4.48 12.55 0.99
N LEU A 36 5.17 11.98 -0.02
CA LEU A 36 4.74 12.07 -1.41
C LEU A 36 3.42 11.33 -1.66
N CYS A 37 3.23 10.16 -1.05
CA CYS A 37 1.99 9.41 -1.13
C CYS A 37 0.84 10.18 -0.47
N GLU A 38 1.05 10.75 0.73
CA GLU A 38 0.07 11.62 1.39
C GLU A 38 -0.26 12.85 0.55
N GLN A 39 0.73 13.47 -0.10
CA GLN A 39 0.52 14.58 -1.02
C GLN A 39 -0.24 14.17 -2.29
N GLU A 40 -0.03 12.97 -2.82
CA GLU A 40 -0.81 12.45 -3.96
C GLU A 40 -2.26 12.13 -3.58
N TYR A 41 -2.49 11.56 -2.40
CA TYR A 41 -3.85 11.37 -1.85
C TYR A 41 -4.55 12.72 -1.63
N GLN A 42 -3.85 13.72 -1.10
CA GLN A 42 -4.39 15.08 -0.94
C GLN A 42 -4.64 15.77 -2.29
N ARG A 43 -3.77 15.60 -3.29
CA ARG A 43 -3.93 16.18 -4.63
C ARG A 43 -5.05 15.54 -5.44
N GLN A 44 -5.28 14.24 -5.30
CA GLN A 44 -6.43 13.58 -5.93
C GLN A 44 -7.76 14.01 -5.30
N GLY A 45 -7.80 14.22 -3.98
CA GLY A 45 -8.96 14.81 -3.30
C GLY A 45 -9.21 16.28 -3.69
N GLN A 46 -8.15 17.10 -3.76
CA GLN A 46 -8.26 18.54 -4.06
C GLN A 46 -8.62 18.84 -5.52
N ASN A 47 -8.22 18.01 -6.48
CA ASN A 47 -8.60 18.22 -7.89
C ASN A 47 -10.06 17.84 -8.18
N TYR A 48 -10.64 16.87 -7.44
CA TYR A 48 -12.08 16.59 -7.50
C TYR A 48 -12.89 17.66 -6.74
N GLN A 49 -12.35 18.21 -5.66
CA GLN A 49 -12.96 19.31 -4.89
C GLN A 49 -12.96 20.66 -5.64
N ARG A 50 -12.03 20.89 -6.58
CA ARG A 50 -11.99 22.14 -7.37
C ARG A 50 -12.90 22.14 -8.60
N SER A 51 -13.32 20.97 -9.11
CA SER A 51 -14.23 20.88 -10.26
C SER A 51 -15.71 20.80 -9.90
N ILE A 52 -16.04 20.49 -8.64
CA ILE A 52 -17.40 20.64 -8.11
C ILE A 52 -17.54 22.07 -7.62
N SER A 53 -17.97 22.96 -8.51
CA SER A 53 -18.40 24.30 -8.15
C SER A 53 -19.35 24.24 -6.95
N ASN A 54 -18.94 24.84 -5.83
CA ASN A 54 -19.67 24.91 -4.56
C ASN A 54 -21.04 25.62 -4.63
N SER A 55 -21.57 25.95 -5.81
CA SER A 55 -22.72 26.86 -5.95
C SER A 55 -24.10 26.20 -5.87
N GLN A 56 -24.21 24.86 -5.86
CA GLN A 56 -25.54 24.19 -5.89
C GLN A 56 -25.72 23.06 -4.87
N ARG A 57 -24.81 22.91 -3.91
CA ARG A 57 -24.86 21.77 -3.01
C ARG A 57 -25.68 22.05 -1.76
N SER A 58 -26.85 21.43 -1.65
CA SER A 58 -27.74 21.58 -0.51
C SER A 58 -27.50 20.51 0.56
N ILE A 59 -26.35 20.56 1.23
CA ILE A 59 -26.02 19.57 2.28
C ILE A 59 -27.02 19.60 3.44
N LYS A 60 -27.69 20.73 3.67
CA LYS A 60 -28.76 20.85 4.66
C LYS A 60 -29.93 19.92 4.34
N GLU A 61 -30.35 19.88 3.07
CA GLU A 61 -31.45 19.00 2.64
C GLU A 61 -31.05 17.53 2.69
N VAL A 62 -29.79 17.20 2.35
CA VAL A 62 -29.28 15.83 2.55
C VAL A 62 -29.38 15.43 4.02
N ILE A 63 -28.98 16.29 4.96
CA ILE A 63 -29.09 16.01 6.39
C ILE A 63 -30.56 15.85 6.81
N ASN A 64 -31.46 16.71 6.35
CA ASN A 64 -32.90 16.61 6.64
C ASN A 64 -33.47 15.26 6.20
N ILE A 65 -33.11 14.79 5.00
CA ILE A 65 -33.54 13.48 4.49
C ILE A 65 -32.97 12.35 5.35
N LEU A 66 -31.71 12.44 5.77
CA LEU A 66 -31.09 11.43 6.63
C LEU A 66 -31.75 11.38 8.02
N ASP A 67 -32.10 12.53 8.58
CA ASP A 67 -32.86 12.62 9.83
C ASP A 67 -34.26 11.98 9.65
N MET A 68 -34.92 12.15 8.51
CA MET A 68 -36.20 11.47 8.19
C MET A 68 -36.05 9.94 8.08
N PHE A 69 -34.89 9.44 7.64
CA PHE A 69 -34.57 8.01 7.68
C PHE A 69 -34.17 7.51 9.07
N GLY A 70 -34.16 8.38 10.09
CA GLY A 70 -33.73 8.05 11.45
C GLY A 70 -32.23 7.79 11.57
N LEU A 71 -31.44 8.29 10.62
CA LEU A 71 -29.99 8.14 10.63
C LEU A 71 -29.32 9.27 11.41
N PHE A 72 -28.39 8.91 12.29
CA PHE A 72 -27.56 9.89 12.98
C PHE A 72 -26.51 10.47 12.01
N VAL A 73 -26.36 11.80 12.05
CA VAL A 73 -25.34 12.54 11.29
C VAL A 73 -24.46 13.34 12.25
N ASP A 74 -23.15 13.08 12.20
CA ASP A 74 -22.17 13.97 12.82
C ASP A 74 -22.08 15.27 12.00
N LYS A 75 -22.67 16.34 12.52
CA LYS A 75 -22.72 17.65 11.85
C LYS A 75 -21.34 18.30 11.72
N ASN A 76 -20.36 17.93 12.54
CA ASN A 76 -19.00 18.49 12.51
C ASN A 76 -18.17 17.80 11.44
N GLN A 77 -18.17 16.46 11.45
CA GLN A 77 -17.40 15.67 10.48
C GLN A 77 -18.12 15.49 9.14
N LYS A 78 -19.42 15.77 9.08
CA LYS A 78 -20.30 15.50 7.93
C LYS A 78 -20.26 14.03 7.55
N ILE A 79 -20.40 13.15 8.53
CA ILE A 79 -20.40 11.69 8.36
C ILE A 79 -21.70 11.14 8.93
N THR A 80 -22.27 10.16 8.25
CA THR A 80 -23.32 9.30 8.82
C THR A 80 -22.79 7.89 9.01
N ILE A 81 -23.26 7.22 10.07
CA ILE A 81 -22.87 5.86 10.42
C ILE A 81 -24.09 4.96 10.27
N ILE A 82 -23.95 3.89 9.51
CA ILE A 82 -24.98 2.88 9.32
C ILE A 82 -24.45 1.56 9.87
N SER A 83 -25.02 1.11 10.99
CA SER A 83 -24.65 -0.15 11.63
C SER A 83 -25.42 -1.31 11.01
N LYS A 84 -24.71 -2.39 10.69
CA LYS A 84 -25.23 -3.63 10.13
C LYS A 84 -24.63 -4.82 10.85
N ASP A 85 -25.20 -6.01 10.63
CA ASP A 85 -24.73 -7.25 11.29
C ASP A 85 -23.25 -7.56 10.99
N ASN A 86 -22.77 -7.17 9.81
CA ASN A 86 -21.39 -7.39 9.37
C ASN A 86 -20.41 -6.28 9.81
N GLY A 87 -20.90 -5.12 10.27
CA GLY A 87 -20.08 -4.00 10.72
C GLY A 87 -20.71 -2.63 10.49
N ASP A 88 -19.90 -1.59 10.66
CA ASP A 88 -20.33 -0.19 10.55
C ASP A 88 -19.87 0.42 9.23
N PHE A 89 -20.79 1.08 8.53
CA PHE A 89 -20.51 1.87 7.34
C PHE A 89 -20.45 3.34 7.69
N PHE A 90 -19.37 4.00 7.32
CA PHE A 90 -19.15 5.44 7.49
C PHE A 90 -19.24 6.08 6.11
N VAL A 91 -20.27 6.89 5.89
CA VAL A 91 -20.47 7.60 4.63
C VAL A 91 -20.13 9.07 4.82
N ASN A 92 -19.15 9.55 4.08
CA ASN A 92 -18.77 10.96 4.07
C ASN A 92 -19.76 11.75 3.20
N LEU A 93 -20.51 12.66 3.80
CA LEU A 93 -21.52 13.47 3.11
C LEU A 93 -20.91 14.57 2.22
N ILE A 94 -19.60 14.78 2.27
CA ILE A 94 -18.91 15.75 1.41
C ILE A 94 -18.44 15.09 0.11
N GLU A 95 -17.80 13.94 0.17
CA GLU A 95 -17.23 13.29 -1.02
C GLU A 95 -18.01 12.05 -1.49
N GLY A 96 -18.97 11.58 -0.67
CA GLY A 96 -19.67 10.32 -0.91
C GLY A 96 -18.76 9.10 -0.85
N SER A 97 -17.62 9.21 -0.18
CA SER A 97 -16.76 8.07 0.12
C SER A 97 -17.42 7.20 1.19
N VAL A 98 -17.27 5.88 1.05
CA VAL A 98 -17.79 4.91 2.00
C VAL A 98 -16.62 4.14 2.59
N LYS A 99 -16.54 4.13 3.91
CA LYS A 99 -15.63 3.28 4.68
C LYS A 99 -16.43 2.25 5.44
N PHE A 100 -15.85 1.06 5.62
CA PHE A 100 -16.45 -0.06 6.32
C PHE A 100 -15.52 -0.52 7.43
N THR A 101 -16.08 -0.70 8.61
CA THR A 101 -15.38 -1.29 9.77
C THR A 101 -16.06 -2.60 10.13
N PRO A 102 -15.39 -3.75 9.96
CA PRO A 102 -16.00 -5.05 10.24
C PRO A 102 -16.35 -5.21 11.72
N VAL A 103 -17.41 -5.96 12.02
CA VAL A 103 -17.83 -6.25 13.40
C VAL A 103 -16.71 -6.87 14.26
N ILE A 104 -15.83 -7.65 13.64
CA ILE A 104 -14.66 -8.24 14.32
C ILE A 104 -13.71 -7.14 14.79
N CYS A 105 -13.49 -6.10 13.98
CA CYS A 105 -12.66 -4.96 14.34
C CYS A 105 -13.31 -4.12 15.44
N LEU A 106 -14.63 -3.93 15.42
CA LEU A 106 -15.35 -3.18 16.48
C LEU A 106 -15.18 -3.81 17.88
N LYS A 107 -15.00 -5.13 17.94
CA LYS A 107 -14.74 -5.86 19.19
C LYS A 107 -13.27 -5.83 19.63
N CYS A 108 -12.35 -5.26 18.84
CA CYS A 108 -10.93 -5.19 19.17
C CYS A 108 -10.64 -4.08 20.19
N LYS A 109 -10.02 -4.45 21.32
CA LYS A 109 -9.53 -3.49 22.34
C LYS A 109 -8.54 -2.45 21.78
N ASN A 110 -7.85 -2.79 20.70
CA ASN A 110 -6.83 -1.94 20.06
C ASN A 110 -7.31 -1.33 18.73
N LEU A 111 -8.63 -1.15 18.53
CA LEU A 111 -9.20 -0.61 17.29
C LEU A 111 -8.49 0.67 16.82
N ASN A 112 -8.22 1.60 17.73
CA ASN A 112 -7.58 2.89 17.43
C ASN A 112 -6.13 2.77 16.92
N ARG A 113 -5.46 1.64 17.17
CA ARG A 113 -4.10 1.38 16.68
C ARG A 113 -4.09 0.59 15.37
N CYS A 114 -5.22 0.00 14.99
CA CYS A 114 -5.34 -0.80 13.78
C CYS A 114 -5.50 0.11 12.57
N LYS A 115 -4.43 0.23 11.75
CA LYS A 115 -4.44 1.00 10.50
C LYS A 115 -5.47 0.48 9.48
N TYR A 116 -5.87 -0.78 9.59
CA TYR A 116 -6.78 -1.47 8.66
C TYR A 116 -8.21 -1.62 9.18
N SER A 117 -8.56 -0.92 10.25
CA SER A 117 -9.89 -0.94 10.86
C SER A 117 -10.95 -0.36 9.92
N GLN A 118 -10.67 0.81 9.33
CA GLN A 118 -11.55 1.47 8.37
C GLN A 118 -11.10 1.19 6.93
N ARG A 119 -11.93 0.46 6.18
CA ARG A 119 -11.60 -0.01 4.83
C ARG A 119 -12.45 0.72 3.81
N LYS A 120 -11.85 1.20 2.72
CA LYS A 120 -12.59 1.87 1.66
C LYS A 120 -13.43 0.85 0.88
N VAL A 121 -14.72 1.13 0.73
CA VAL A 121 -15.64 0.37 -0.12
C VAL A 121 -15.93 1.18 -1.37
N CYS A 122 -15.76 0.56 -2.53
CA CYS A 122 -15.96 1.21 -3.81
C CYS A 122 -17.38 0.94 -4.28
N ILE A 123 -18.31 1.81 -3.88
CA ILE A 123 -19.67 1.82 -4.43
C ILE A 123 -19.65 2.76 -5.62
N VAL A 124 -19.45 2.18 -6.81
CA VAL A 124 -19.46 2.92 -8.08
C VAL A 124 -20.86 2.78 -8.66
N GLU A 125 -21.50 3.90 -8.96
CA GLU A 125 -22.78 3.93 -9.66
C GLU A 125 -22.69 4.93 -10.81
N ASN A 126 -23.42 4.64 -11.89
CA ASN A 126 -23.66 5.59 -12.97
C ASN A 126 -24.53 6.72 -12.41
N SER A 127 -23.98 7.93 -12.32
CA SER A 127 -24.67 9.12 -11.82
C SER A 127 -25.65 9.74 -12.83
N GLU A 128 -26.17 8.92 -13.74
CA GLU A 128 -27.10 9.35 -14.79
C GLU A 128 -28.53 9.15 -14.31
N GLY A 129 -29.26 10.25 -14.12
CA GLY A 129 -30.63 10.23 -13.59
C GLY A 129 -31.20 11.62 -13.32
N TRP A 130 -32.42 11.65 -12.79
CA TRP A 130 -33.18 12.87 -12.49
C TRP A 130 -32.55 13.59 -11.29
N ALA A 131 -31.63 14.53 -11.54
CA ALA A 131 -31.26 15.52 -10.54
C ALA A 131 -32.31 16.65 -10.58
N ASN A 132 -33.02 16.86 -9.47
CA ASN A 132 -33.85 18.07 -9.33
C ASN A 132 -32.93 19.29 -9.12
N TYR A 133 -33.46 20.50 -9.29
CA TYR A 133 -32.69 21.75 -9.10
C TYR A 133 -32.04 21.87 -7.70
N GLN A 134 -32.56 21.13 -6.70
CA GLN A 134 -32.13 21.23 -5.31
C GLN A 134 -30.99 20.28 -4.93
N PHE A 135 -30.83 19.15 -5.62
CA PHE A 135 -29.78 18.17 -5.33
C PHE A 135 -28.74 18.15 -6.45
N SER A 136 -27.48 18.29 -6.04
CA SER A 136 -26.38 18.04 -6.94
C SER A 136 -26.28 16.52 -7.24
N LYS A 137 -25.63 16.16 -8.35
CA LYS A 137 -25.37 14.75 -8.71
C LYS A 137 -24.64 13.99 -7.58
N ILE A 138 -23.75 14.66 -6.86
CA ILE A 138 -23.03 14.06 -5.73
C ILE A 138 -23.95 13.81 -4.54
N ASP A 139 -24.91 14.69 -4.27
CA ASP A 139 -25.90 14.50 -3.20
C ASP A 139 -26.80 13.30 -3.50
N MET A 140 -27.28 13.18 -4.74
CA MET A 140 -28.05 12.03 -5.19
C MET A 140 -27.25 10.74 -5.08
N LEU A 141 -25.97 10.74 -5.46
CA LEU A 141 -25.08 9.59 -5.31
C LEU A 141 -24.88 9.20 -3.84
N ILE A 142 -24.76 10.17 -2.93
CA ILE A 142 -24.64 9.91 -1.50
C ILE A 142 -25.91 9.27 -0.96
N LEU A 143 -27.07 9.83 -1.28
CA LEU A 143 -28.37 9.30 -0.86
C LEU A 143 -28.58 7.89 -1.42
N ALA A 144 -28.26 7.65 -2.69
CA ALA A 144 -28.34 6.34 -3.32
C ALA A 144 -27.44 5.30 -2.62
N LYS A 145 -26.19 5.65 -2.30
CA LYS A 145 -25.28 4.79 -1.53
C LYS A 145 -25.85 4.46 -0.15
N ILE A 146 -26.35 5.46 0.56
CA ILE A 146 -26.93 5.28 1.90
C ILE A 146 -28.15 4.38 1.84
N PHE A 147 -29.04 4.62 0.87
CA PHE A 147 -30.22 3.80 0.63
C PHE A 147 -29.84 2.36 0.31
N ALA A 148 -28.90 2.14 -0.60
CA ALA A 148 -28.45 0.80 -0.97
C ALA A 148 -27.86 0.04 0.23
N ILE A 149 -27.11 0.71 1.11
CA ILE A 149 -26.60 0.13 2.36
C ILE A 149 -27.77 -0.17 3.32
N LEU A 150 -28.66 0.79 3.54
CA LEU A 150 -29.81 0.68 4.45
C LEU A 150 -30.72 -0.50 4.09
N PHE A 151 -31.03 -0.70 2.82
CA PHE A 151 -31.97 -1.73 2.36
C PHE A 151 -31.28 -3.01 1.86
N ASN A 152 -29.96 -3.15 2.06
CA ASN A 152 -29.17 -4.29 1.58
C ASN A 152 -29.27 -4.51 0.05
N LEU A 153 -29.45 -3.43 -0.71
CA LEU A 153 -29.56 -3.43 -2.18
C LEU A 153 -28.19 -3.16 -2.85
N LEU A 154 -27.11 -3.63 -2.22
CA LEU A 154 -25.77 -3.44 -2.74
C LEU A 154 -25.51 -4.36 -3.94
N PRO A 155 -24.88 -3.86 -5.02
CA PRO A 155 -24.47 -4.70 -6.14
C PRO A 155 -23.58 -5.86 -5.69
N ASN A 156 -23.67 -7.01 -6.37
CA ASN A 156 -22.92 -8.22 -6.02
C ASN A 156 -21.41 -7.99 -5.87
N HIS A 157 -20.82 -7.13 -6.70
CA HIS A 157 -19.39 -6.81 -6.61
C HIS A 157 -19.04 -6.08 -5.30
N VAL A 158 -19.90 -5.17 -4.83
CA VAL A 158 -19.75 -4.47 -3.54
C VAL A 158 -19.95 -5.44 -2.39
N SER A 159 -20.97 -6.29 -2.46
CA SER A 159 -21.22 -7.33 -1.45
C SER A 159 -20.04 -8.30 -1.31
N ASN A 160 -19.43 -8.70 -2.42
CA ASN A 160 -18.22 -9.53 -2.42
C ASN A 160 -17.01 -8.78 -1.86
N GLN A 161 -16.88 -7.48 -2.14
CA GLN A 161 -15.86 -6.63 -1.53
C GLN A 161 -16.03 -6.57 0.00
N ILE A 162 -17.26 -6.40 0.49
CA ILE A 162 -17.52 -6.37 1.94
C ILE A 162 -17.18 -7.71 2.59
N LYS A 163 -17.53 -8.83 1.94
CA LYS A 163 -17.15 -10.18 2.40
C LYS A 163 -15.64 -10.36 2.53
N SER A 164 -14.87 -9.99 1.51
CA SER A 164 -13.39 -10.08 1.59
C SER A 164 -12.80 -9.12 2.61
N LEU A 165 -13.47 -7.99 2.84
CA LEU A 165 -13.13 -7.03 3.88
C LEU A 165 -13.74 -7.39 5.25
N SER A 166 -14.31 -8.57 5.47
CA SER A 166 -14.91 -8.93 6.77
C SER A 166 -13.86 -9.44 7.78
N ASP A 167 -12.73 -9.97 7.29
CA ASP A 167 -11.70 -10.59 8.12
C ASP A 167 -10.81 -9.58 8.83
N CYS A 168 -10.22 -9.94 9.98
CA CYS A 168 -9.29 -9.06 10.69
C CYS A 168 -7.86 -9.17 10.10
N PHE A 169 -7.35 -8.10 9.48
CA PHE A 169 -5.98 -8.05 8.95
C PHE A 169 -4.89 -8.03 10.02
N ASP A 170 -5.21 -7.63 11.25
CA ASP A 170 -4.29 -7.63 12.39
C ASP A 170 -4.18 -8.99 13.09
N LYS A 171 -5.01 -9.97 12.71
CA LYS A 171 -4.67 -11.36 12.99
C LYS A 171 -3.44 -11.65 12.13
N LYS A 172 -2.25 -11.41 12.68
CA LYS A 172 -1.01 -12.01 12.18
C LYS A 172 -1.40 -13.46 11.86
N PRO A 173 -1.31 -13.93 10.61
CA PRO A 173 -1.29 -15.37 10.41
C PRO A 173 -0.24 -15.85 11.39
N LYS A 174 -0.52 -16.92 12.12
CA LYS A 174 0.48 -17.48 13.02
C LYS A 174 1.60 -18.02 12.10
N ILE A 175 2.46 -17.14 11.59
CA ILE A 175 3.59 -17.44 10.74
C ILE A 175 4.50 -18.36 11.54
N LYS A 176 4.60 -18.15 12.87
CA LYS A 176 5.21 -19.12 13.78
C LYS A 176 4.62 -20.53 13.68
N THR A 177 3.31 -20.69 13.51
CA THR A 177 2.69 -22.02 13.37
C THR A 177 2.94 -22.61 11.99
N LEU A 178 2.93 -21.79 10.93
CA LEU A 178 3.27 -22.26 9.57
C LEU A 178 4.76 -22.59 9.44
N GLU A 179 5.66 -21.76 9.96
CA GLU A 179 7.10 -22.00 10.08
C GLU A 179 7.36 -23.25 10.91
N ASN A 180 6.69 -23.43 12.05
CA ASN A 180 6.86 -24.64 12.87
C ASN A 180 6.38 -25.90 12.13
N ASN A 181 5.28 -25.82 11.37
CA ASN A 181 4.79 -26.94 10.58
C ASN A 181 5.75 -27.28 9.43
N VAL A 182 6.20 -26.28 8.68
CA VAL A 182 7.19 -26.44 7.59
C VAL A 182 8.51 -27.00 8.14
N ILE A 183 8.99 -26.49 9.28
CA ILE A 183 10.21 -27.01 9.93
C ILE A 183 10.00 -28.45 10.40
N GLN A 184 8.84 -28.81 10.96
CA GLN A 184 8.56 -30.19 11.32
C GLN A 184 8.46 -31.12 10.11
N GLU A 185 7.90 -30.64 9.01
CA GLU A 185 7.76 -31.40 7.76
C GLU A 185 9.12 -31.61 7.09
N ILE A 186 9.97 -30.58 7.07
CA ILE A 186 11.38 -30.67 6.65
C ILE A 186 12.15 -31.65 7.55
N LYS A 187 11.97 -31.59 8.87
CA LYS A 187 12.61 -32.54 9.81
C LYS A 187 12.15 -33.99 9.62
N ARG A 188 10.86 -34.21 9.29
CA ARG A 188 10.33 -35.53 8.96
C ARG A 188 10.86 -36.03 7.61
N ALA A 189 10.90 -35.17 6.60
CA ALA A 189 11.40 -35.52 5.27
C ALA A 189 12.91 -35.78 5.26
N LEU A 190 13.65 -35.08 6.12
CA LEU A 190 15.10 -35.21 6.20
C LEU A 190 15.57 -36.37 7.07
N SER A 191 14.69 -37.13 7.76
CA SER A 191 15.01 -38.24 8.69
C SER A 191 16.49 -38.64 8.63
N ILE A 192 17.30 -37.86 9.33
CA ILE A 192 18.75 -37.98 9.31
C ILE A 192 19.02 -39.16 10.22
N ASP A 193 19.25 -40.33 9.64
CA ASP A 193 19.82 -41.43 10.40
C ASP A 193 21.10 -40.92 11.05
N ARG A 194 21.30 -41.26 12.33
CA ARG A 194 22.39 -40.77 13.20
C ARG A 194 23.81 -41.03 12.64
N THR A 195 23.92 -41.67 11.49
CA THR A 195 25.16 -41.98 10.77
C THR A 195 25.63 -40.88 9.82
N GLY A 196 24.88 -39.77 9.64
CA GLY A 196 25.35 -38.60 8.88
C GLY A 196 25.42 -38.81 7.37
N ASN A 197 24.90 -39.92 6.85
CA ASN A 197 24.80 -40.17 5.42
C ASN A 197 23.42 -39.76 4.91
N LEU A 198 23.39 -38.73 4.06
CA LEU A 198 22.21 -38.34 3.28
C LEU A 198 21.88 -39.45 2.28
N SER A 199 21.08 -40.44 2.69
CA SER A 199 20.45 -41.35 1.74
C SER A 199 19.24 -40.65 1.14
N PHE A 200 19.40 -40.08 -0.06
CA PHE A 200 18.23 -39.77 -0.87
C PHE A 200 17.50 -41.10 -1.11
N PRO A 201 16.18 -41.20 -0.86
CA PRO A 201 15.43 -42.36 -1.29
C PRO A 201 15.69 -42.50 -2.78
N HIS A 202 16.31 -43.61 -3.18
CA HIS A 202 16.58 -43.90 -4.57
C HIS A 202 15.26 -43.74 -5.32
N ALA A 203 15.17 -42.71 -6.16
CA ALA A 203 14.07 -42.57 -7.08
C ALA A 203 14.01 -43.90 -7.85
N PRO A 204 12.85 -44.57 -7.88
CA PRO A 204 12.73 -45.84 -8.59
C PRO A 204 13.23 -45.62 -10.02
N PRO A 205 14.00 -46.57 -10.57
CA PRO A 205 14.48 -46.46 -11.94
C PRO A 205 13.27 -46.23 -12.85
N ILE A 206 13.29 -45.14 -13.60
CA ILE A 206 12.25 -44.79 -14.57
C ILE A 206 12.36 -45.81 -15.70
N GLN A 207 11.77 -47.00 -15.49
CA GLN A 207 11.60 -48.02 -16.50
C GLN A 207 10.28 -47.75 -17.21
N GLY A 208 10.29 -46.73 -18.07
CA GLY A 208 9.20 -46.41 -19.00
C GLY A 208 9.76 -46.37 -20.42
N PRO A 209 9.16 -47.04 -21.42
CA PRO A 209 9.73 -47.11 -22.77
C PRO A 209 9.69 -45.82 -23.59
N ILE A 210 9.17 -44.71 -23.08
CA ILE A 210 8.90 -43.52 -23.90
C ILE A 210 9.11 -42.25 -23.05
N PRO A 211 10.11 -41.39 -23.35
CA PRO A 211 10.18 -40.08 -22.75
C PRO A 211 8.93 -39.28 -23.17
N PRO A 212 8.30 -38.52 -22.24
CA PRO A 212 7.13 -37.72 -22.59
C PRO A 212 7.48 -36.80 -23.78
N PRO A 213 6.57 -36.64 -24.74
CA PRO A 213 6.80 -35.77 -25.89
C PRO A 213 7.18 -34.38 -25.38
N ARG A 214 8.28 -33.83 -25.91
CA ARG A 214 8.72 -32.47 -25.60
C ARG A 214 7.56 -31.54 -25.92
N LEU A 215 6.92 -30.98 -24.90
CA LEU A 215 6.02 -29.85 -25.08
C LEU A 215 6.86 -28.70 -25.63
N ASP A 216 6.63 -28.38 -26.90
CA ASP A 216 7.16 -27.16 -27.50
C ASP A 216 6.79 -26.00 -26.59
N LYS A 217 7.82 -25.27 -26.18
CA LYS A 217 7.75 -24.19 -25.20
C LYS A 217 6.53 -23.31 -25.52
N PRO A 218 5.63 -23.03 -24.56
CA PRO A 218 4.60 -22.03 -24.80
C PRO A 218 5.31 -20.73 -25.14
N HIS A 219 5.19 -20.30 -26.40
CA HIS A 219 5.54 -18.96 -26.81
C HIS A 219 4.60 -18.02 -26.05
N LEU A 220 5.01 -17.59 -24.87
CA LEU A 220 4.46 -16.43 -24.19
C LEU A 220 4.74 -15.22 -25.08
N ARG A 221 3.89 -15.02 -26.10
CA ARG A 221 3.81 -13.77 -26.84
C ARG A 221 3.22 -12.74 -25.90
N PHE A 222 4.10 -12.08 -25.15
CA PHE A 222 3.81 -10.76 -24.62
C PHE A 222 3.71 -9.80 -25.80
N THR A 223 2.53 -9.68 -26.41
CA THR A 223 2.25 -8.51 -27.24
C THR A 223 2.24 -7.31 -26.31
N PRO A 224 3.17 -6.34 -26.46
CA PRO A 224 3.15 -5.13 -25.64
C PRO A 224 1.83 -4.40 -25.88
N PRO A 225 1.22 -3.82 -24.83
CA PRO A 225 -0.05 -3.12 -24.98
C PRO A 225 0.09 -1.97 -26.00
N PRO A 226 -0.89 -1.78 -26.89
CA PRO A 226 -0.79 -0.82 -27.99
C PRO A 226 -0.75 0.60 -27.47
N ASN A 227 0.37 1.30 -27.66
CA ASN A 227 0.58 2.76 -27.70
C ASN A 227 0.00 3.68 -26.59
N GLN A 228 -0.77 3.21 -25.62
CA GLN A 228 -1.37 4.05 -24.57
C GLN A 228 -0.36 4.48 -23.49
N LEU A 229 0.76 3.74 -23.35
CA LEU A 229 1.85 4.10 -22.44
C LEU A 229 2.72 5.27 -22.94
N LYS A 230 2.74 5.55 -24.26
CA LYS A 230 3.52 6.67 -24.81
C LYS A 230 2.95 8.03 -24.40
N ASN A 231 1.65 8.13 -24.18
CA ASN A 231 1.00 9.39 -23.79
C ASN A 231 1.05 9.65 -22.28
N GLN A 232 1.21 8.62 -21.45
CA GLN A 232 1.37 8.79 -19.98
C GLN A 232 2.78 9.21 -19.56
N LEU A 233 3.79 9.06 -20.43
CA LEU A 233 5.17 9.45 -20.14
C LEU A 233 5.49 10.91 -20.50
N ASN A 234 4.53 11.65 -21.07
CA ASN A 234 4.74 12.98 -21.62
C ASN A 234 4.19 14.11 -20.73
N TYR A 235 4.28 13.96 -19.41
CA TYR A 235 4.00 15.06 -18.49
C TYR A 235 5.27 15.90 -18.29
N PRO A 236 5.32 17.17 -18.75
CA PRO A 236 6.52 17.99 -18.69
C PRO A 236 7.07 18.17 -17.27
N ASN A 237 6.19 18.14 -16.26
CA ASN A 237 6.59 18.22 -14.85
C ASN A 237 7.26 16.92 -14.34
N MET A 238 6.81 15.75 -14.79
CA MET A 238 7.44 14.47 -14.45
C MET A 238 8.78 14.30 -15.16
N ILE A 239 8.91 14.82 -16.39
CA ILE A 239 10.18 14.85 -17.12
C ILE A 239 11.19 15.76 -16.41
N LYS A 240 10.76 16.94 -15.93
CA LYS A 240 11.60 17.84 -15.11
C LYS A 240 11.99 17.22 -13.77
N LEU A 241 11.07 16.55 -13.09
CA LEU A 241 11.38 15.86 -11.83
C LEU A 241 12.38 14.71 -12.06
N ARG A 242 12.14 13.87 -13.07
CA ARG A 242 13.03 12.77 -13.45
C ARG A 242 14.43 13.27 -13.81
N SER A 243 14.55 14.35 -14.57
CA SER A 243 15.85 14.92 -14.93
C SER A 243 16.58 15.51 -13.73
N SER A 244 15.86 16.14 -12.79
CA SER A 244 16.42 16.60 -11.52
C SER A 244 16.94 15.45 -10.65
N ILE A 245 16.16 14.37 -10.50
CA ILE A 245 16.58 13.17 -9.75
C ILE A 245 17.81 12.54 -10.38
N LEU A 246 17.83 12.38 -11.71
CA LEU A 246 18.99 11.81 -12.41
C LEU A 246 20.25 12.68 -12.27
N LYS A 247 20.10 14.01 -12.21
CA LYS A 247 21.22 14.94 -11.97
C LYS A 247 21.82 14.74 -10.57
N GLU A 248 20.97 14.60 -9.55
CA GLU A 248 21.44 14.34 -8.18
C GLU A 248 22.06 12.95 -8.04
N LEU A 249 21.50 11.93 -8.68
CA LEU A 249 22.11 10.58 -8.68
C LEU A 249 23.49 10.56 -9.34
N ARG A 250 23.70 11.33 -10.42
CA ARG A 250 25.04 11.47 -11.03
C ARG A 250 26.02 12.19 -10.11
N ARG A 251 25.58 13.23 -9.41
CA ARG A 251 26.41 13.93 -8.40
C ARG A 251 26.83 12.99 -7.29
N LEU A 252 25.89 12.19 -6.79
CA LEU A 252 26.15 11.19 -5.75
C LEU A 252 27.09 10.09 -6.23
N HIS A 253 26.91 9.59 -7.47
CA HIS A 253 27.84 8.64 -8.08
C HIS A 253 29.26 9.21 -8.17
N HIS A 254 29.39 10.47 -8.60
CA HIS A 254 30.69 11.13 -8.70
C HIS A 254 31.38 11.29 -7.34
N LEU A 255 30.62 11.64 -6.29
CA LEU A 255 31.13 11.71 -4.92
C LEU A 255 31.60 10.34 -4.41
N ILE A 256 30.89 9.26 -4.75
CA ILE A 256 31.31 7.89 -4.43
C ILE A 256 32.59 7.49 -5.18
N GLU A 257 32.76 7.91 -6.43
CA GLU A 257 34.02 7.66 -7.15
C GLU A 257 35.19 8.45 -6.57
N LEU A 258 34.97 9.71 -6.19
CA LEU A 258 35.99 10.53 -5.54
C LEU A 258 36.41 9.94 -4.19
N SER A 259 35.45 9.46 -3.38
CA SER A 259 35.77 8.83 -2.11
C SER A 259 36.56 7.53 -2.28
N LYS A 260 36.25 6.72 -3.31
CA LYS A 260 37.04 5.54 -3.67
C LYS A 260 38.47 5.90 -4.11
N LYS A 261 38.64 6.97 -4.88
CA LYS A 261 39.98 7.45 -5.30
C LYS A 261 40.81 7.94 -4.11
N LEU A 262 40.18 8.65 -3.18
CA LEU A 262 40.82 9.12 -1.95
C LEU A 262 41.17 7.96 -1.00
N GLY A 263 40.35 6.90 -0.96
CA GLY A 263 40.64 5.69 -0.18
C GLY A 263 41.78 4.82 -0.75
N ASN A 264 42.08 4.97 -2.05
CA ASN A 264 43.10 4.20 -2.74
C ASN A 264 44.42 4.98 -2.96
N SER A 265 44.58 6.20 -2.42
CA SER A 265 45.89 6.84 -2.49
C SER A 265 46.89 6.00 -1.68
N PRO A 266 47.93 5.43 -2.30
CA PRO A 266 48.97 4.78 -1.54
C PRO A 266 49.55 5.83 -0.59
N ASN A 267 49.69 5.47 0.69
CA ASN A 267 50.46 6.28 1.64
C ASN A 267 51.86 6.45 1.07
N VAL A 268 52.10 7.56 0.35
CA VAL A 268 53.44 8.05 0.06
C VAL A 268 53.87 8.79 1.31
N PHE A 269 54.42 8.01 2.24
CA PHE A 269 55.43 8.48 3.19
C PHE A 269 56.78 8.04 2.66
#